data_AF-A0A8J6JTC2-F1
#
_entry.id   AF-A0A8J6JTC2-F1
#
_cell.length_a   1.000
_cell.length_b   1.000
_cell.length_c   1.000
_cell.angle_alpha   90.00
_cell.angle_beta   90.00
_cell.angle_gamma   90.00
#
_symmetry.space_group_name_H-M   'P 1'
#
loop_
_entity.id
_entity.type
_entity.pdbx_description
1 polymer ?
#
loop_
_entity_poly.entity_id
_entity_poly.type
_entity_poly.pdbx_seq_one_letter_code
_entity_poly.pdbx_strand_id
1 'polypeptide(L)' 'SYRGERHLSGPAGAQGGSAGMAAAARIVGPEGVRHLPSKARVAWAAGERLIIETSGGGGWGLATGETA' A
#
# COMPACT_ATOMS: atom_id res chain seq x y z
N SER A 1 -8.08 12.26 9.69
CA SER A 1 -8.10 10.90 10.26
C SER A 1 -7.95 9.93 9.10
N TYR A 2 -7.06 8.95 9.20
CA TYR A 2 -6.79 7.97 8.12
C TYR A 2 -7.23 6.57 8.55
N ARG A 3 -7.92 5.86 7.65
CA ARG A 3 -8.37 4.48 7.80
C ARG A 3 -8.14 3.75 6.48
N GLY A 4 -7.14 2.87 6.44
CA GLY A 4 -6.86 1.97 5.33
C GLY A 4 -7.06 0.52 5.72
N GLU A 5 -7.22 -0.35 4.73
CA GLU A 5 -7.29 -1.80 4.91
C GLU A 5 -6.18 -2.48 4.13
N ARG A 6 -5.91 -3.76 4.41
CA ARG A 6 -4.87 -4.57 3.74
C ARG A 6 -3.44 -4.04 3.94
N HIS A 7 -3.13 -3.37 5.06
CA HIS A 7 -1.77 -2.93 5.39
C HIS A 7 -0.82 -4.05 5.84
N LEU A 8 -1.38 -5.13 6.38
CA LEU A 8 -0.60 -6.28 6.86
C LEU A 8 -0.41 -7.34 5.77
N SER A 9 -1.43 -7.53 4.95
CA SER A 9 -1.41 -8.49 3.85
C SER A 9 -2.24 -7.98 2.68
N GLY A 10 -1.69 -8.13 1.48
CA GLY A 10 -2.45 -7.92 0.25
C GLY A 10 -3.39 -9.09 -0.05
N PRO A 11 -4.29 -8.94 -1.03
CA PRO A 11 -5.17 -10.02 -1.47
C PRO A 11 -4.38 -11.26 -1.92
N ALA A 12 -4.86 -12.45 -1.54
CA ALA A 12 -4.24 -13.71 -1.97
C ALA A 12 -4.38 -13.91 -3.48
N GLY A 13 -3.37 -14.54 -4.09
CA GLY A 13 -3.48 -15.07 -5.45
C GLY A 13 -4.19 -16.42 -5.48
N ALA A 14 -4.45 -16.93 -6.69
CA ALA A 14 -5.13 -18.21 -6.92
C ALA A 14 -4.45 -19.01 -8.04
N GLN A 15 -4.62 -20.34 -8.01
CA GLN A 15 -4.03 -21.28 -8.99
C GLN A 15 -2.51 -21.12 -9.18
N GLY A 16 -1.77 -20.90 -8.08
CA GLY A 16 -0.33 -20.66 -8.14
C GLY A 16 0.07 -19.19 -8.42
N GLY A 17 -0.90 -18.28 -8.50
CA GLY A 17 -0.67 -16.84 -8.59
C GLY A 17 -0.16 -16.25 -7.27
N SER A 18 0.67 -15.22 -7.38
CA SER A 18 1.23 -14.49 -6.24
C SER A 18 0.20 -13.61 -5.54
N ALA A 19 0.42 -13.32 -4.26
CA ALA A 19 -0.37 -12.34 -3.53
C ALA A 19 -0.15 -10.93 -4.11
N GLY A 20 -1.21 -10.12 -4.09
CA GLY A 20 -1.12 -8.70 -4.40
C GLY A 20 -0.34 -7.94 -3.34
N MET A 21 0.14 -6.75 -3.67
CA MET A 21 0.80 -5.87 -2.71
C MET A 21 -0.19 -5.40 -1.62
N ALA A 22 0.32 -5.28 -0.40
CA ALA A 22 -0.39 -4.64 0.70
C ALA A 22 -0.61 -3.14 0.40
N ALA A 23 -1.65 -2.56 1.00
CA ALA A 23 -1.85 -1.13 0.99
C ALA A 23 -0.82 -0.43 1.88
N ALA A 24 -0.50 0.82 1.55
CA ALA A 24 0.39 1.64 2.36
C ALA A 24 -0.06 3.10 2.37
N ALA A 25 0.31 3.83 3.41
CA ALA A 25 0.17 5.27 3.45
C ALA A 25 1.40 5.91 4.05
N ARG A 26 1.80 7.05 3.50
CA ARG A 26 2.91 7.86 3.99
C ARG A 26 2.65 9.33 3.77
N ILE A 27 3.14 10.16 4.68
CA ILE A 27 3.24 11.60 4.46
C ILE A 27 4.67 11.91 4.04
N VAL A 28 4.81 12.68 2.97
CA VAL A 28 6.08 13.17 2.43
C VAL A 28 6.13 14.67 2.61
N GLY A 29 7.17 15.16 3.29
CA GLY A 29 7.42 16.56 3.56
C GLY A 29 8.91 16.91 3.47
N PRO A 30 9.29 18.17 3.76
CA PRO A 30 10.69 18.60 3.74
C PRO A 30 11.57 17.86 4.76
N GLU A 31 10.99 17.46 5.89
CA GLU A 31 11.65 16.67 6.95
C GLU A 31 11.77 15.17 6.62
N GLY A 32 11.25 14.74 5.46
CA GLY A 32 11.31 13.35 4.99
C GLY A 32 9.97 12.63 4.97
N VAL A 33 10.01 11.31 5.14
CA VAL A 33 8.87 10.39 4.95
C VAL A 33 8.41 9.82 6.29
N ARG A 34 7.11 9.89 6.55
CA ARG A 34 6.45 9.30 7.72
C ARG A 34 5.46 8.24 7.28
N HIS A 35 5.76 6.98 7.58
CA HIS A 35 4.84 5.87 7.32
C HIS A 35 3.69 5.87 8.32
N LEU A 36 2.47 5.62 7.83
CA LEU A 36 1.27 5.59 8.64
C LEU A 36 0.78 4.14 8.80
N PRO A 37 0.36 3.73 10.01
CA PRO A 37 -0.36 2.47 10.19
C PRO A 37 -1.76 2.56 9.56
N SER A 38 -2.44 1.42 9.44
CA SER A 38 -3.80 1.31 8.85
C SER A 38 -4.85 2.21 9.50
N LYS A 39 -4.60 2.65 10.74
CA LYS A 39 -5.51 3.46 11.53
C LYS A 39 -4.68 4.55 12.21
N ALA A 40 -4.79 5.78 11.73
CA ALA A 40 -3.93 6.87 12.22
C ALA A 40 -4.68 8.19 12.37
N ARG A 41 -4.37 8.92 13.45
CA ARG A 41 -4.68 10.34 13.61
C ARG A 41 -3.36 11.09 13.65
N VAL A 42 -3.10 11.90 12.64
CA VAL A 42 -1.81 12.59 12.46
C VAL A 42 -2.04 14.06 12.15
N ALA A 43 -1.10 14.89 12.60
CA ALA A 43 -0.98 16.26 12.13
C ALA A 43 -0.41 16.27 10.70
N TRP A 44 -0.87 17.25 9.93
CA TRP A 44 -0.46 17.56 8.57
C TRP A 44 -0.19 19.06 8.51
N ALA A 45 0.88 19.48 7.83
CA ALA A 45 1.19 20.87 7.51
C ALA A 45 1.01 21.20 6.01
N ALA A 46 0.61 22.44 5.70
CA ALA A 46 0.50 22.89 4.30
C ALA A 46 1.82 22.64 3.55
N GLY A 47 1.73 22.11 2.33
CA GLY A 47 2.89 21.73 1.52
C GLY A 47 3.35 20.28 1.69
N GLU A 48 2.95 19.57 2.75
CA GLU A 48 3.13 18.11 2.82
C GLU A 48 2.21 17.39 1.82
N ARG A 49 2.61 16.17 1.43
CA ARG A 49 1.82 15.29 0.54
C ARG A 49 1.51 13.99 1.26
N LEU A 50 0.22 13.65 1.36
CA LEU A 50 -0.21 12.31 1.73
C LEU A 50 -0.27 11.43 0.48
N ILE A 51 0.52 10.36 0.47
CA ILE A 51 0.47 9.31 -0.54
C ILE A 51 -0.27 8.12 0.06
N ILE A 52 -1.30 7.66 -0.64
CA ILE A 52 -2.05 6.45 -0.31
C ILE A 52 -1.89 5.50 -1.49
N GLU A 53 -1.31 4.33 -1.21
CA GLU A 53 -1.21 3.23 -2.15
C GLU A 53 -2.28 2.21 -1.78
N THR A 54 -3.27 2.04 -2.67
CA THR A 54 -4.28 1.01 -2.51
C THR A 54 -3.68 -0.36 -2.77
N SER A 55 -4.19 -1.39 -2.10
CA SER A 55 -3.72 -2.77 -2.34
C SER A 55 -3.91 -3.17 -3.80
N GLY A 56 -2.96 -3.94 -4.33
CA GLY A 56 -3.10 -4.58 -5.64
C GLY A 56 -4.10 -5.74 -5.63
N GLY A 57 -4.36 -6.31 -6.79
CA GLY A 57 -5.07 -7.60 -6.92
C GLY A 57 -4.12 -8.78 -6.73
N GLY A 58 -4.66 -9.93 -6.31
CA GLY A 58 -3.92 -11.19 -6.34
C GLY A 58 -3.83 -11.73 -7.77
N GLY A 59 -2.69 -12.34 -8.11
CA GLY A 59 -2.48 -12.96 -9.42
C GLY A 59 -3.29 -14.25 -9.60
N TRP A 60 -3.49 -14.63 -10.86
CA TRP A 60 -4.07 -15.92 -11.25
C TRP A 60 -3.07 -16.72 -12.09
N GLY A 61 -2.85 -17.98 -11.75
CA GLY A 61 -1.90 -18.83 -12.46
C GLY A 61 -0.45 -18.55 -12.10
N LEU A 62 0.45 -19.48 -12.42
CA LEU A 62 1.89 -19.25 -12.29
C LEU A 62 2.33 -18.17 -13.29
N ALA A 63 3.08 -17.18 -12.80
CA ALA A 63 3.65 -16.16 -13.67
C ALA A 63 4.68 -16.82 -14.60
N THR A 64 4.38 -16.86 -15.90
CA THR A 64 5.27 -17.37 -16.94
C THR A 64 6.21 -16.27 -17.41
N GLY A 65 6.99 -15.69 -16.49
CA GLY A 65 8.20 -14.94 -16.80
C GLY A 65 8.10 -13.71 -17.72
N GLU A 66 6.94 -13.13 -17.99
CA GLU A 66 6.87 -11.83 -18.66
C GLU A 66 7.16 -10.75 -17.62
N THR A 67 8.38 -10.21 -17.69
CA THR A 67 8.79 -9.08 -16.84
C THR A 67 8.22 -7.83 -17.51
N ALA A 68 7.32 -7.14 -16.82
CA ALA A 68 6.82 -5.83 -17.24
C ALA A 68 7.91 -4.75 -17.11
#